data_AF-A0A914QSG0-F1
#
_entry.id   AF-A0A914QSG0-F1
#
_cell.length_a   1.000
_cell.length_b   1.000
_cell.length_c   1.000
_cell.angle_alpha   90.00
_cell.angle_beta   90.00
_cell.angle_gamma   90.00
#
_symmetry.space_group_name_H-M   'P 1'
#
loop_
_entity.id
_entity.type
_entity.pdbx_description
1 polymer ?
#
loop_
_entity_poly.entity_id
_entity_poly.type
_entity_poly.pdbx_seq_one_letter_code
_entity_poly.pdbx_strand_id
1 'polypeptide(L)'
;MDHYELKYFGYNGKAGGIRLFLDYLGIKYDDKYYTVGEKVKYSNFELAKVFAVYRYIGAKYNAIPETAEEQAICDAFGEYIMYTYYKLIYEMIKEKIDKKAV
;
A
#
# COMPACT_ATOMS: atom_id res chain seq x y z
N MET A 1 -0.52 23.38 -4.90
CA MET A 1 -1.06 22.05 -4.55
C MET A 1 -0.04 21.03 -4.99
N ASP A 2 0.37 20.11 -4.12
CA ASP A 2 1.34 19.08 -4.48
C ASP A 2 0.79 18.17 -5.57
N HIS A 3 1.68 17.65 -6.41
CA HIS A 3 1.34 16.70 -7.46
C HIS A 3 1.75 15.29 -7.02
N TYR A 4 0.77 14.39 -6.91
CA TYR A 4 1.00 13.00 -6.53
C TYR A 4 0.86 12.08 -7.74
N GLU A 5 1.75 11.09 -7.82
CA GLU A 5 1.72 10.02 -8.81
C GLU A 5 1.69 8.68 -8.07
N LEU A 6 0.66 7.87 -8.33
CA LEU A 6 0.53 6.53 -7.77
C LEU A 6 0.87 5.52 -8.87
N LYS A 7 2.00 4.82 -8.75
CA LYS A 7 2.35 3.71 -9.63
C LYS A 7 2.02 2.37 -8.99
N TYR A 8 1.19 1.58 -9.68
CA TYR A 8 0.93 0.21 -9.27
C TYR A 8 0.66 -0.70 -10.46
N PHE A 9 0.48 -2.00 -10.24
CA PHE A 9 0.00 -2.87 -11.31
C PHE A 9 -1.45 -2.53 -11.66
N GLY A 10 -1.91 -2.93 -12.86
CA GLY A 10 -3.28 -2.68 -13.37
C GLY A 10 -4.42 -3.41 -12.64
N TYR A 11 -4.28 -3.58 -11.32
CA TYR A 11 -5.26 -4.17 -10.40
C TYR A 11 -5.16 -3.47 -9.04
N ASN A 12 -6.14 -3.66 -8.17
CA ASN A 12 -6.18 -2.94 -6.88
C ASN A 12 -5.03 -3.34 -5.95
N GLY A 13 -4.88 -4.63 -5.64
CA GLY A 13 -3.85 -5.13 -4.72
C GLY A 13 -3.68 -4.23 -3.49
N LYS A 14 -2.43 -3.87 -3.17
CA LYS A 14 -2.10 -2.96 -2.05
C LYS A 14 -2.36 -1.48 -2.35
N ALA A 15 -2.46 -1.09 -3.63
CA ALA A 15 -2.74 0.29 -4.01
C ALA A 15 -4.21 0.67 -3.88
N GLY A 16 -5.12 -0.30 -3.84
CA GLY A 16 -6.56 -0.05 -3.69
C GLY A 16 -6.90 0.78 -2.45
N GLY A 17 -6.24 0.50 -1.31
CA GLY A 17 -6.42 1.30 -0.11
C GLY A 17 -5.80 2.71 -0.22
N ILE A 18 -4.70 2.86 -0.96
CA ILE A 18 -4.09 4.18 -1.20
C ILE A 18 -5.01 5.05 -2.06
N ARG A 19 -5.62 4.49 -3.11
CA ARG A 19 -6.60 5.19 -3.94
C ARG A 19 -7.77 5.70 -3.10
N LEU A 20 -8.39 4.80 -2.31
CA LEU A 20 -9.49 5.16 -1.42
C LEU A 20 -9.10 6.26 -0.43
N PHE A 21 -7.88 6.21 0.13
CA PHE A 21 -7.39 7.21 1.07
C PHE A 21 -7.18 8.58 0.41
N LEU A 22 -6.58 8.61 -0.78
CA LEU A 22 -6.41 9.84 -1.56
C LEU A 22 -7.77 10.45 -1.95
N ASP A 23 -8.72 9.61 -2.38
CA ASP A 23 -10.08 10.03 -2.74
C ASP A 23 -10.83 10.58 -1.53
N TYR A 24 -10.72 9.92 -0.37
CA TYR A 24 -11.30 10.37 0.91
C TYR A 24 -10.80 11.77 1.30
N LEU A 25 -9.51 12.05 1.08
CA LEU A 25 -8.88 13.33 1.36
C LEU A 25 -9.09 14.39 0.26
N GLY A 26 -9.77 14.04 -0.83
CA GLY A 26 -9.98 14.93 -1.98
C GLY A 26 -8.69 15.31 -2.72
N ILE A 27 -7.64 14.48 -2.61
CA ILE A 27 -6.34 14.73 -3.24
C ILE A 27 -6.38 14.24 -4.67
N LYS A 28 -6.08 15.12 -5.64
CA LYS A 28 -5.90 14.72 -7.04
C LYS A 28 -4.54 14.04 -7.22
N TYR A 29 -4.53 12.92 -7.94
CA TYR A 29 -3.32 12.17 -8.26
C TYR A 29 -3.40 11.58 -9.67
N ASP A 30 -2.23 11.28 -10.24
CA ASP A 30 -2.09 10.55 -11.50
C ASP A 30 -1.93 9.04 -11.20
N ASP A 31 -2.93 8.22 -11.55
CA ASP A 31 -2.90 6.76 -11.37
C ASP A 31 -2.24 6.11 -12.59
N LYS A 32 -1.01 5.64 -12.41
CA LYS A 32 -0.19 5.03 -13.47
C LYS A 32 -0.02 3.54 -13.23
N TYR A 33 -0.08 2.79 -14.31
CA TYR A 33 0.12 1.35 -14.27
C TYR A 33 1.54 0.96 -14.71
N TYR A 34 2.19 0.09 -13.96
CA TYR A 34 3.43 -0.54 -14.40
C TYR A 34 3.16 -1.36 -15.67
N THR A 35 3.95 -1.12 -16.71
CA THR A 35 3.95 -1.97 -17.90
C THR A 35 4.83 -3.19 -17.65
N VAL A 36 4.42 -4.38 -18.10
CA VAL A 36 5.23 -5.59 -17.97
C VAL A 36 6.59 -5.38 -18.67
N GLY A 37 7.69 -5.50 -17.91
CA GLY A 37 9.05 -5.30 -18.42
C GLY A 37 9.64 -3.91 -18.17
N GLU A 38 8.88 -2.95 -17.61
CA GLU A 38 9.46 -1.68 -17.16
C GLU A 38 10.41 -1.89 -15.98
N LYS A 39 11.63 -1.35 -16.10
CA LYS A 39 12.52 -1.20 -14.94
C LYS A 39 11.94 -0.11 -14.04
N VAL A 40 11.57 -0.47 -12.83
CA VAL A 40 11.16 0.49 -11.79
C VAL A 40 12.35 1.38 -11.47
N LYS A 41 12.28 2.65 -11.90
CA LYS A 41 13.26 3.68 -11.55
C LYS A 41 12.71 4.47 -10.38
N TYR A 42 13.38 4.35 -9.23
CA TYR A 42 13.03 5.10 -8.04
C TYR A 42 13.53 6.56 -8.16
N SER A 43 12.64 7.54 -8.04
CA SER A 43 13.00 8.97 -8.02
C SER A 43 13.39 9.47 -6.62
N ASN A 44 13.77 10.75 -6.48
CA ASN A 44 14.36 11.31 -5.25
C ASN A 44 13.45 11.27 -4.01
N PHE A 45 12.14 11.07 -4.16
CA PHE A 45 11.24 10.84 -3.03
C PHE A 45 10.11 9.87 -3.43
N GLU A 46 10.43 8.58 -3.43
CA GLU A 46 9.46 7.51 -3.72
C GLU A 46 9.20 6.66 -2.48
N LEU A 47 7.92 6.55 -2.09
CA LEU A 47 7.49 5.70 -0.98
C LEU A 47 6.93 4.39 -1.53
N ALA A 48 7.72 3.31 -1.44
CA ALA A 48 7.34 2.00 -1.95
C ALA A 48 6.51 1.15 -0.94
N LYS A 49 6.31 1.62 0.29
CA LYS A 49 5.62 0.89 1.37
C LYS A 49 4.27 1.52 1.67
N VAL A 50 3.20 0.73 1.53
CA VAL A 50 1.80 1.18 1.68
C VAL A 50 1.56 1.96 2.99
N PHE A 51 2.06 1.48 4.14
CA PHE A 51 1.89 2.17 5.41
C PHE A 51 2.73 3.45 5.55
N ALA A 52 3.91 3.50 4.92
CA ALA A 52 4.69 4.73 4.88
C ALA A 52 3.96 5.81 4.07
N VAL A 53 3.25 5.42 2.99
CA VAL A 53 2.40 6.32 2.22
C VAL A 53 1.26 6.86 3.08
N TYR A 54 0.51 5.99 3.78
CA TYR A 54 -0.58 6.44 4.66
C TYR A 54 -0.09 7.40 5.75
N ARG A 55 1.04 7.10 6.41
CA ARG A 55 1.59 7.98 7.46
C ARG A 55 2.05 9.32 6.91
N TYR A 56 2.77 9.32 5.78
CA TYR A 56 3.26 10.56 5.18
C TYR A 56 2.11 11.47 4.73
N ILE A 57 1.16 10.91 3.98
CA ILE A 57 0.01 11.67 3.49
C ILE A 57 -0.91 12.05 4.65
N GLY A 58 -1.22 11.12 5.55
CA GLY A 58 -2.07 11.38 6.70
C GLY A 58 -1.49 12.49 7.60
N ALA A 59 -0.19 12.46 7.91
CA ALA A 59 0.45 13.52 8.69
C ALA A 59 0.37 14.88 7.99
N LYS A 60 0.57 14.92 6.67
CA LYS A 60 0.53 16.15 5.87
C LYS A 60 -0.87 16.77 5.78
N TYR A 61 -1.91 15.93 5.78
CA TYR A 61 -3.30 16.35 5.62
C TYR A 61 -4.14 16.21 6.91
N ASN A 62 -3.47 16.07 8.06
CA ASN A 62 -4.09 15.95 9.38
C ASN A 62 -5.15 14.83 9.48
N ALA A 63 -4.84 13.70 8.86
CA ALA A 63 -5.63 12.47 8.84
C ALA A 63 -4.88 11.30 9.52
N ILE A 64 -4.17 11.62 10.60
CA ILE A 64 -3.56 10.65 11.52
C ILE A 64 -4.18 10.84 12.91
N PRO A 65 -4.14 9.81 13.76
CA PRO A 65 -4.54 9.95 15.16
C PRO A 65 -3.78 11.05 15.91
N GLU A 66 -4.45 11.66 16.88
CA GLU A 66 -3.90 12.79 17.65
C GLU A 66 -2.99 12.33 18.79
N THR A 67 -3.23 11.10 19.29
CA THR A 67 -2.49 10.53 20.41
C THR A 67 -1.59 9.36 20.00
N ALA A 68 -0.54 9.14 20.78
CA ALA A 68 0.36 8.00 20.59
C ALA A 68 -0.36 6.64 20.80
N GLU A 69 -1.36 6.59 21.67
CA GLU A 69 -2.15 5.39 21.94
C GLU A 69 -3.01 5.01 20.72
N GLU A 70 -3.75 5.97 20.17
CA GLU A 70 -4.55 5.74 18.97
C GLU A 70 -3.67 5.36 17.77
N GLN A 71 -2.51 6.01 17.61
CA GLN A 71 -1.54 5.64 16.58
C GLN A 71 -1.05 4.19 16.76
N ALA A 72 -0.78 3.76 18.00
CA ALA A 72 -0.34 2.40 18.28
C ALA A 72 -1.44 1.36 17.96
N ILE A 73 -2.71 1.68 18.23
CA ILE A 73 -3.84 0.83 17.88
C ILE A 73 -3.96 0.69 16.35
N CYS A 74 -3.89 1.80 15.62
CA CYS A 74 -3.92 1.79 14.15
C CYS A 74 -2.75 1.00 13.56
N ASP A 75 -1.55 1.16 14.12
CA ASP A 75 -0.35 0.42 13.69
C ASP A 75 -0.47 -1.08 13.93
N ALA A 76 -0.92 -1.49 15.12
CA ALA A 76 -1.13 -2.90 15.44
C ALA A 76 -2.15 -3.55 14.50
N PHE A 77 -3.23 -2.85 14.17
CA PHE A 77 -4.22 -3.32 13.22
C PHE A 77 -3.65 -3.44 11.80
N GLY A 78 -2.88 -2.44 11.36
CA GLY A 78 -2.19 -2.47 10.07
C GLY A 78 -1.24 -3.66 9.94
N GLU A 79 -0.40 -3.90 10.96
CA GLU A 79 0.53 -5.03 10.99
C GLU A 79 -0.21 -6.37 10.98
N TYR A 80 -1.31 -6.50 11.73
CA TYR A 80 -2.13 -7.71 11.73
C TYR A 80 -2.72 -8.05 10.36
N ILE A 81 -3.24 -7.04 9.64
CA ILE A 81 -3.73 -7.21 8.26
C ILE A 81 -2.62 -7.72 7.35
N MET A 82 -1.43 -7.11 7.43
CA MET A 82 -0.31 -7.51 6.57
C MET A 82 0.19 -8.91 6.88
N TYR A 83 0.32 -9.26 8.16
CA TYR A 83 0.70 -10.60 8.57
C TYR A 83 -0.27 -11.65 8.01
N THR A 84 -1.58 -11.40 8.17
CA THR A 84 -2.62 -12.30 7.68
C THR A 84 -2.57 -12.43 6.15
N TYR A 85 -2.37 -11.32 5.43
CA TYR A 85 -2.23 -11.30 3.98
C TYR A 85 -1.01 -12.12 3.50
N TYR A 86 0.16 -11.94 4.14
CA TYR A 86 1.36 -12.70 3.78
C TYR A 86 1.21 -14.19 4.11
N LYS A 87 0.58 -14.53 5.23
CA LYS A 87 0.29 -15.93 5.59
C LYS A 87 -0.60 -16.58 4.53
N LEU A 88 -1.66 -15.91 4.08
CA LEU A 88 -2.54 -16.44 3.03
C LEU A 88 -1.79 -16.66 1.72
N ILE A 89 -0.97 -15.70 1.29
CA ILE A 89 -0.12 -15.88 0.09
C ILE A 89 0.80 -17.09 0.24
N TYR A 90 1.45 -17.22 1.39
CA TYR A 90 2.35 -18.33 1.65
C TYR A 90 1.64 -19.68 1.53
N GLU A 91 0.48 -19.85 2.16
CA GLU A 91 -0.31 -21.08 2.06
C GLU A 91 -0.76 -21.36 0.61
N MET A 92 -1.22 -20.34 -0.13
CA MET A 92 -1.60 -20.50 -1.55
C MET A 92 -0.42 -20.92 -2.44
N ILE A 93 0.78 -20.38 -2.18
CA ILE A 93 1.98 -20.76 -2.92
C ILE A 93 2.37 -22.19 -2.58
N LYS A 94 2.37 -22.54 -1.30
CA LYS A 94 2.68 -23.88 -0.81
C LYS A 94 1.74 -24.93 -1.44
N GLU A 95 0.42 -24.72 -1.41
CA GLU A 95 -0.54 -25.61 -2.06
C GLU A 95 -0.28 -25.79 -3.56
N LYS A 96 0.13 -24.72 -4.27
CA LYS A 96 0.46 -24.80 -5.70
C LYS A 96 1.74 -25.56 -5.99
N ILE A 97 2.73 -25.47 -5.11
CA ILE A 97 3.98 -26.25 -5.22
C ILE A 97 3.67 -27.73 -4.97
N ASP A 98 2.94 -28.02 -3.90
CA ASP A 98 2.58 -29.39 -3.52
C ASP A 98 1.75 -30.09 -4.62
N LYS A 99 0.80 -29.37 -5.24
CA LYS A 99 0.01 -29.88 -6.38
C LYS A 99 0.80 -30.10 -7.68
N LYS A 100 1.97 -29.47 -7.83
CA LYS A 100 2.85 -29.68 -9.00
C LYS A 100 3.87 -30.81 -8.78
N ALA A 101 4.01 -31.29 -7.55
CA ALA A 101 4.95 -32.34 -7.17
C ALA A 101 4.34 -33.76 -7.25
N VAL A 102 3.05 -33.86 -7.60
CA VAL A 102 2.29 -35.10 -7.86
C VAL A 102 2.03 -35.22 -9.36
#